data_AF-A0A5B0HCF3-F1
#
_entry.id   AF-A0A5B0HCF3-F1
#
_cell.length_a   1.000
_cell.length_b   1.000
_cell.length_c   1.000
_cell.angle_alpha   90.00
_cell.angle_beta   90.00
_cell.angle_gamma   90.00
#
_symmetry.space_group_name_H-M   'P 1'
#
loop_
_entity.id
_entity.type
_entity.pdbx_description
1 polymer ?
#
loop_
_entity_poly.entity_id
_entity_poly.type
_entity_poly.pdbx_seq_one_letter_code
_entity_poly.pdbx_strand_id
1 'polypeptide(L)'
;MKVTIKGFINARKTSRYDLDKHGYVEGMEFDFSTYDRTAHDSEIVIVRQHEFEIDVPDDFDPREGMVANLEREKRKLTAEFQARVTQLNSRIQSLLAIENNPTEVA
;
A
#
# COMPACT_ATOMS: atom_id res chain seq x y z
N MET A 1 -21.94 -19.68 6.16
CA MET A 1 -21.27 -20.45 7.24
C MET A 1 -20.91 -19.55 8.43
N LYS A 2 -21.30 -19.93 9.66
CA LYS A 2 -20.84 -19.26 10.89
C LYS A 2 -19.40 -19.66 11.23
N VAL A 3 -18.57 -18.67 11.52
CA VAL A 3 -17.16 -18.86 11.90
C VAL A 3 -16.86 -18.09 13.18
N THR A 4 -16.29 -18.76 14.17
CA THR A 4 -15.74 -18.11 15.36
C THR A 4 -14.25 -17.86 15.17
N ILE A 5 -13.83 -16.60 15.27
CA ILE A 5 -12.43 -16.21 15.20
C ILE A 5 -11.96 -15.85 16.60
N LYS A 6 -10.84 -16.45 17.04
CA LYS A 6 -10.24 -16.24 18.37
C LYS A 6 -8.85 -15.64 18.21
N GLY A 7 -8.48 -14.75 19.13
CA GLY A 7 -7.18 -14.11 19.11
C GLY A 7 -7.00 -13.04 20.17
N PHE A 8 -6.17 -12.06 19.85
CA PHE A 8 -5.69 -11.04 20.78
C PHE A 8 -5.79 -9.67 20.13
N ILE A 9 -6.37 -8.72 20.85
CA ILE A 9 -6.27 -7.30 20.54
C ILE A 9 -4.94 -6.82 21.12
N ASN A 10 -4.10 -6.25 20.28
CA ASN A 10 -2.75 -5.81 20.62
C ASN A 10 -2.64 -4.30 20.47
N ALA A 11 -1.70 -3.71 21.19
CA ALA A 11 -1.35 -2.30 21.06
C ALA A 11 0.16 -2.12 20.95
N ARG A 12 0.57 -1.11 20.20
CA ARG A 12 1.95 -0.62 20.18
C ARG A 12 1.99 0.89 20.00
N LYS A 13 3.05 1.50 20.50
CA LYS A 13 3.37 2.88 20.15
C LYS A 13 3.74 2.95 18.66
N THR A 14 3.26 3.99 17.99
CA THR A 14 3.59 4.25 16.59
C THR A 14 3.82 5.74 16.41
N SER A 15 4.51 6.11 15.35
CA SER A 15 4.58 7.48 14.86
C SER A 15 4.11 7.51 13.43
N ARG A 16 3.23 8.46 13.11
CA ARG A 16 2.70 8.64 11.75
C ARG A 16 2.92 10.07 11.28
N TYR A 17 3.19 10.22 9.99
CA TYR A 17 3.31 11.55 9.41
C TYR A 17 1.91 12.19 9.30
N ASP A 18 1.78 13.37 9.88
CA ASP A 18 0.59 14.21 9.85
C ASP A 18 0.82 15.31 8.81
N LEU A 19 0.00 15.30 7.75
CA LEU A 19 0.09 16.25 6.63
C LEU A 19 -0.23 17.68 7.07
N ASP A 20 -1.19 17.86 7.98
CA ASP A 20 -1.63 19.18 8.43
C ASP A 20 -0.59 19.82 9.36
N LYS A 21 0.13 19.00 10.13
CA LYS A 21 1.19 19.44 11.05
C LYS A 21 2.58 19.41 10.44
N HIS A 22 2.71 18.92 9.20
CA HIS A 22 3.99 18.72 8.51
C HIS A 22 5.05 17.99 9.37
N GLY A 23 4.66 16.95 10.11
CA GLY A 23 5.57 16.27 11.04
C GLY A 23 5.07 14.91 11.52
N TYR A 24 5.95 14.16 12.20
CA TYR A 24 5.56 12.89 12.84
C TYR A 24 4.88 13.17 14.18
N VAL A 25 3.72 12.55 14.38
CA VAL A 25 2.99 12.57 15.65
C VAL A 25 2.97 11.18 16.25
N GLU A 26 3.22 11.11 17.55
CA GLU A 26 3.07 9.88 18.32
C GLU A 26 1.60 9.47 18.38
N GLY A 27 1.37 8.16 18.37
CA GLY A 27 0.06 7.56 18.48
C GLY A 27 0.12 6.15 19.04
N MET A 28 -1.06 5.58 19.23
CA MET A 28 -1.24 4.18 19.57
C MET A 28 -1.90 3.48 18.39
N GLU A 29 -1.29 2.40 17.93
CA GLU A 29 -1.87 1.49 16.95
C GLU A 29 -2.52 0.33 17.68
N PHE A 30 -3.70 -0.11 17.20
CA PHE A 30 -4.37 -1.31 17.68
C PHE A 30 -4.56 -2.28 16.51
N ASP A 31 -4.26 -3.55 16.75
CA ASP A 31 -4.46 -4.62 15.78
C ASP A 31 -5.05 -5.87 16.42
N PHE A 32 -5.53 -6.79 15.59
CA PHE A 32 -5.96 -8.11 16.00
C PHE A 32 -5.06 -9.18 15.37
N SER A 33 -4.65 -10.15 16.16
CA SER A 33 -3.90 -11.31 15.68
C SER A 33 -4.47 -12.59 16.26
N THR A 34 -4.42 -13.67 15.48
CA THR A 34 -4.94 -14.99 15.88
C THR A 34 -3.99 -15.76 16.79
N TYR A 35 -2.87 -15.16 17.20
CA TYR A 35 -1.83 -15.76 18.02
C TYR A 35 -1.22 -14.70 18.96
N ASP A 36 -0.53 -15.15 20.01
CA ASP A 36 0.17 -14.25 20.93
C ASP A 36 1.43 -13.66 20.26
N ARG A 37 1.36 -12.37 19.91
CA ARG A 37 2.47 -11.65 19.26
C ARG A 37 3.59 -11.25 20.22
N THR A 38 3.32 -11.18 21.53
CA THR A 38 4.31 -10.73 22.52
C THR A 38 5.46 -11.71 22.67
N ALA A 39 5.25 -12.97 22.28
CA ALA A 39 6.30 -13.99 22.18
C ALA A 39 7.34 -13.71 21.08
N HIS A 40 7.05 -12.83 20.13
CA HIS A 40 7.87 -12.57 18.96
C HIS A 40 8.21 -11.10 18.73
N ASP A 41 7.53 -10.18 19.43
CA ASP A 41 7.72 -8.75 19.31
C ASP A 41 7.59 -8.09 20.70
N SER A 42 8.71 -7.58 21.22
CA SER A 42 8.79 -6.98 22.55
C SER A 42 8.19 -5.58 22.62
N GLU A 43 7.88 -4.94 21.49
CA GLU A 43 7.28 -3.60 21.45
C GLU A 43 5.74 -3.64 21.48
N ILE A 44 5.16 -4.84 21.45
CA ILE A 44 3.72 -5.09 21.46
C ILE A 44 3.27 -5.53 22.84
N VAL A 45 2.08 -5.05 23.22
CA VAL A 45 1.39 -5.53 24.42
C VAL A 45 0.03 -6.09 24.06
N ILE A 46 -0.38 -7.16 24.73
CA ILE A 46 -1.75 -7.67 24.67
C ILE A 46 -2.64 -6.76 25.50
N VAL A 47 -3.64 -6.18 24.86
CA VAL A 47 -4.72 -5.44 25.54
C VAL A 47 -5.71 -6.43 26.13
N ARG A 48 -6.14 -7.41 25.34
CA ARG A 48 -7.03 -8.49 25.78
C ARG A 48 -7.07 -9.65 24.80
N GLN A 49 -7.41 -10.82 25.29
CA GLN A 49 -7.99 -11.88 24.46
C GLN A 49 -9.38 -11.46 23.96
N HIS A 50 -9.69 -11.85 22.73
CA HIS A 50 -10.95 -11.54 22.09
C HIS A 50 -11.38 -12.68 21.17
N GLU A 51 -12.68 -12.94 21.15
CA GLU A 51 -13.31 -13.81 20.18
C GLU A 51 -14.57 -13.15 19.67
N PHE A 52 -14.88 -13.39 18.41
CA PHE A 52 -16.09 -12.89 17.77
C PHE A 52 -16.58 -13.91 16.73
N GLU A 53 -17.90 -13.96 16.57
CA GLU A 53 -18.56 -14.79 15.57
C GLU A 53 -18.92 -13.94 14.36
N ILE A 54 -18.65 -14.46 13.17
CA ILE A 54 -19.02 -13.84 11.90
C ILE A 54 -19.81 -14.82 11.04
N ASP A 55 -20.73 -14.27 10.25
CA ASP A 55 -21.39 -14.99 9.18
C ASP A 55 -20.59 -14.77 7.88
N VAL A 56 -19.92 -15.82 7.41
CA VAL A 56 -19.24 -15.83 6.11
C VAL A 56 -20.23 -16.33 5.07
N PRO A 57 -20.47 -15.62 3.96
CA PRO A 57 -21.31 -16.12 2.86
C PRO A 57 -20.82 -17.48 2.36
N ASP A 58 -21.73 -18.38 1.98
CA ASP A 58 -21.35 -19.73 1.52
C ASP A 58 -20.64 -19.71 0.17
N ASP A 59 -20.86 -18.65 -0.61
CA ASP A 59 -20.23 -18.36 -1.89
C ASP A 59 -19.01 -17.42 -1.77
N PHE A 60 -18.51 -17.17 -0.56
CA PHE A 60 -17.36 -16.31 -0.35
C PHE A 60 -16.10 -16.85 -1.05
N ASP A 61 -15.63 -16.11 -2.05
CA ASP A 61 -14.41 -16.41 -2.78
C ASP A 61 -13.34 -15.32 -2.53
N PRO A 62 -12.26 -15.62 -1.79
CA PRO A 62 -11.20 -14.63 -1.54
C PRO A 62 -10.45 -14.22 -2.81
N ARG A 63 -10.53 -15.01 -3.89
CA ARG A 63 -9.80 -14.75 -5.14
C ARG A 63 -10.25 -13.45 -5.79
N GLU A 64 -11.51 -13.06 -5.68
CA GLU A 64 -11.99 -11.80 -6.26
C GLU A 64 -11.26 -10.58 -5.67
N GLY A 65 -11.15 -10.54 -4.34
CA GLY A 65 -10.41 -9.48 -3.64
C GLY A 65 -8.92 -9.48 -3.99
N MET A 66 -8.32 -10.67 -4.11
CA MET A 66 -6.92 -10.83 -4.53
C MET A 66 -6.70 -10.32 -5.96
N VAL A 67 -7.57 -10.67 -6.90
CA VAL A 67 -7.53 -10.20 -8.30
C VAL A 67 -7.70 -8.69 -8.38
N ALA A 68 -8.64 -8.12 -7.63
CA ALA A 68 -8.84 -6.67 -7.58
C ALA A 68 -7.59 -5.92 -7.08
N ASN A 69 -6.87 -6.50 -6.13
CA ASN A 69 -5.60 -5.95 -5.63
C ASN A 69 -4.50 -6.00 -6.70
N LEU A 70 -4.35 -7.12 -7.39
CA LEU A 70 -3.39 -7.27 -8.50
C LEU A 70 -3.69 -6.32 -9.66
N GLU A 71 -4.95 -6.17 -10.04
CA GLU A 71 -5.35 -5.23 -11.09
C GLU A 71 -5.10 -3.77 -10.68
N ARG A 72 -5.24 -3.42 -9.39
CA ARG A 72 -4.86 -2.09 -8.89
C ARG A 72 -3.35 -1.86 -8.99
N GLU A 73 -2.54 -2.84 -8.62
CA GLU A 73 -1.08 -2.77 -8.74
C GLU A 73 -0.64 -2.66 -10.20
N LYS A 74 -1.21 -3.48 -11.08
CA LYS A 74 -0.98 -3.43 -12.53
C LYS A 74 -1.31 -2.05 -13.12
N ARG A 75 -2.45 -1.45 -12.73
CA ARG A 75 -2.80 -0.08 -13.16
C ARG A 75 -1.76 0.95 -12.71
N LYS A 76 -1.30 0.87 -11.46
CA LYS A 76 -0.25 1.75 -10.93
C LYS A 76 1.04 1.63 -11.76
N LEU A 77 1.54 0.42 -11.97
CA LEU A 77 2.76 0.17 -12.74
C LEU A 77 2.63 0.60 -14.20
N THR A 78 1.47 0.37 -14.81
CA THR A 78 1.20 0.80 -16.19
C THR A 78 1.27 2.33 -16.32
N ALA A 79 0.71 3.07 -15.35
CA ALA A 79 0.77 4.52 -15.34
C ALA A 79 2.22 5.04 -15.17
N GLU A 80 3.00 4.44 -14.25
CA GLU A 80 4.41 4.77 -14.06
C GLU A 80 5.25 4.49 -15.31
N PHE A 81 5.02 3.34 -15.96
CA PHE A 81 5.67 2.98 -17.22
C PHE A 81 5.35 3.99 -18.34
N GLN A 82 4.08 4.30 -18.55
CA GLN A 82 3.65 5.26 -19.58
C GLN A 82 4.24 6.66 -19.34
N ALA A 83 4.25 7.12 -18.09
CA ALA A 83 4.88 8.38 -17.72
C ALA A 83 6.38 8.37 -18.07
N ARG A 84 7.08 7.27 -17.78
CA ARG A 84 8.51 7.14 -18.09
C ARG A 84 8.79 7.09 -19.59
N VAL A 85 8.00 6.36 -20.36
CA VAL A 85 8.10 6.32 -21.83
C VAL A 85 7.87 7.70 -22.42
N THR A 86 6.86 8.43 -21.94
CA THR A 86 6.56 9.80 -22.39
C THR A 86 7.74 10.74 -22.14
N GLN A 87 8.36 10.66 -20.96
CA GLN A 87 9.56 11.44 -20.63
C GLN A 87 10.74 11.12 -21.56
N LEU A 88 10.99 9.84 -21.84
CA LEU A 88 12.05 9.42 -22.75
C LEU A 88 11.81 9.93 -24.16
N ASN A 89 10.57 9.81 -24.67
CA ASN A 89 10.20 10.30 -26.00
C ASN A 89 10.38 11.82 -26.11
N SER A 90 9.97 12.57 -25.08
CA SER A 90 10.18 14.03 -25.03
C SER A 90 11.68 14.40 -25.10
N ARG A 91 12.53 13.65 -24.38
CA ARG A 91 13.98 13.86 -24.42
C ARG A 91 14.59 13.49 -25.77
N ILE A 92 14.15 12.40 -26.38
CA ILE A 92 14.60 11.97 -27.71
C ILE A 92 14.21 13.02 -28.76
N GLN A 93 12.96 13.48 -28.77
CA GLN A 93 12.50 14.54 -29.67
C GLN A 93 13.30 15.83 -29.50
N SER A 94 13.60 16.20 -28.25
CA SER A 94 14.43 17.37 -27.97
C SER A 94 15.84 17.23 -28.56
N LEU A 95 16.45 16.05 -28.48
CA LEU A 95 17.78 15.79 -29.06
C LEU A 95 17.76 15.82 -30.59
N LEU A 96 16.77 15.17 -31.22
CA LEU A 96 16.63 15.14 -32.69
C LEU A 96 16.26 16.52 -33.26
N ALA A 97 15.52 17.35 -32.52
CA ALA A 97 15.16 18.70 -32.96
C ALA A 97 16.36 19.66 -33.02
N ILE A 98 17.38 19.46 -32.18
CA ILE A 98 18.62 20.27 -32.19
C ILE A 98 19.39 20.09 -33.50
N GLU A 99 19.25 18.95 -34.18
CA GLU A 99 19.94 18.68 -35.46
C GLU A 99 19.35 19.42 -36.67
N ASN A 100 18.16 20.03 -36.55
CA ASN A 100 17.46 20.69 -37.67
C ASN A 100 17.60 22.22 -37.69
N ASN A 101 18.51 22.80 -36.90
CA ASN A 101 18.80 24.24 -37.05
C ASN A 101 19.48 24.48 -38.41
N PRO A 102 18.85 25.22 -39.34
CA PRO A 102 19.50 25.61 -40.58
C PRO A 102 20.68 26.49 -40.19
N THR A 103 21.89 26.05 -40.50
CA THR A 103 23.02 26.97 -40.57
C THR A 103 22.72 27.87 -41.75
N GLU A 104 22.20 29.07 -41.46
CA GLU A 104 22.22 30.18 -42.43
C GLU A 104 23.68 30.41 -42.80
N VAL A 105 24.07 29.87 -43.96
CA VAL A 105 25.29 30.27 -44.67
C VAL A 105 25.03 31.67 -45.22
N ALA A 106 25.50 32.66 -44.48
CA ALA A 106 25.72 34.03 -44.94
C ALA A 106 27.10 34.16 -45.61
#